data_AF-A0A970PLU7-F1
#
_entry.id   AF-A0A970PLU7-F1
#
_cell.length_a   1.000
_cell.length_b   1.000
_cell.length_c   1.000
_cell.angle_alpha   90.00
_cell.angle_beta   90.00
_cell.angle_gamma   90.00
#
_symmetry.space_group_name_H-M   'P 1'
#
loop_
_entity.id
_entity.type
_entity.pdbx_description
1 polymer ?
#
loop_
_entity_poly.entity_id
_entity_poly.type
_entity_poly.pdbx_seq_one_letter_code
_entity_poly.pdbx_strand_id
1 'polypeptide(L)'
;MKRNKTLVFTLTLLVLALMVFSCSKKTTEPEIQTVATPTFTPPAGTYTSVQYVTISSATSGATIRYTTNGTEPTESSPQYTTPIVVNASVTLKAKAFRNGWNPSPVASASYNVSLMVGIAGGPYTMGDIRGVGYYWEHPSHPVTVNSFYISKSLVTQGEYQAIMGINPASGYGVGANYPVYNVSWYSALKYSNLRSMAEGLTPVYSIAGSTNPADWGVVPYAENATWDAVISNWNANGYRLPTEAEWELAARGGSNTPDYLYSGSDDIDAVAWYWGNNTPQGTKPVATKAPNSLGLYDMSGNILEWSWDWYDSAYYDTSPTDNPKGPDSGTHRSLRGGGWDYDAIDCRVSSRDFAKQWEISTGIGFRVVRSAL
;
A
#
# COMPACT_ATOMS: atom_id res chain seq x y z
N MET A 1 -27.71 90.03 65.23
CA MET A 1 -26.36 89.80 64.68
C MET A 1 -26.45 88.72 63.60
N LYS A 2 -26.27 89.03 62.30
CA LYS A 2 -26.36 88.10 61.13
C LYS A 2 -27.75 87.41 60.94
N ARG A 3 -28.21 86.97 59.75
CA ARG A 3 -28.07 87.47 58.36
C ARG A 3 -29.14 86.80 57.44
N ASN A 4 -30.23 87.51 57.12
CA ASN A 4 -30.99 87.55 55.83
C ASN A 4 -30.95 86.35 54.83
N LYS A 5 -32.11 85.79 54.41
CA LYS A 5 -32.59 85.61 52.99
C LYS A 5 -33.89 84.78 52.80
N THR A 6 -34.45 84.80 51.57
CA THR A 6 -35.80 84.34 51.16
C THR A 6 -35.80 83.44 49.90
N LEU A 7 -36.64 82.38 49.84
CA LEU A 7 -37.12 81.65 48.62
C LEU A 7 -38.26 80.66 49.04
N VAL A 8 -39.38 80.33 48.35
CA VAL A 8 -40.02 80.60 47.03
C VAL A 8 -39.83 79.53 45.92
N PHE A 9 -40.93 79.21 45.19
CA PHE A 9 -41.10 78.26 44.04
C PHE A 9 -40.98 76.73 44.37
N THR A 10 -41.62 75.77 43.68
CA THR A 10 -42.51 75.78 42.47
C THR A 10 -43.60 74.68 42.50
N LEU A 11 -44.56 74.79 41.56
CA LEU A 11 -45.60 73.81 41.15
C LEU A 11 -45.04 72.45 40.64
N THR A 12 -45.86 71.38 40.66
CA THR A 12 -45.76 70.27 39.68
C THR A 12 -47.15 69.71 39.35
N LEU A 13 -47.38 69.34 38.08
CA LEU A 13 -48.66 68.86 37.55
C LEU A 13 -48.55 67.36 37.17
N LEU A 14 -49.59 66.57 37.42
CA LEU A 14 -49.61 65.14 37.06
C LEU A 14 -50.14 64.94 35.63
N VAL A 15 -49.37 64.26 34.78
CA VAL A 15 -49.79 63.89 33.41
C VAL A 15 -49.93 62.37 33.33
N LEU A 16 -51.10 61.90 32.87
CA LEU A 16 -51.40 60.48 32.73
C LEU A 16 -50.99 59.98 31.33
N ALA A 17 -50.06 59.02 31.27
CA ALA A 17 -49.62 58.40 30.02
C ALA A 17 -50.27 57.03 29.80
N LEU A 18 -50.98 56.84 28.69
CA LEU A 18 -51.41 55.51 28.25
C LEU A 18 -50.24 54.76 27.60
N MET A 19 -49.89 53.58 28.13
CA MET A 19 -48.97 52.67 27.47
C MET A 19 -49.72 51.80 26.45
N VAL A 20 -49.34 51.90 25.17
CA VAL A 20 -49.85 51.02 24.11
C VAL A 20 -48.97 49.76 24.03
N PHE A 21 -49.48 48.63 24.49
CA PHE A 21 -48.80 47.33 24.35
C PHE A 21 -48.84 46.84 22.90
N SER A 22 -47.81 47.19 22.12
CA SER A 22 -47.58 46.61 20.80
C SER A 22 -47.07 45.16 20.95
N CYS A 23 -47.96 44.18 20.75
CA CYS A 23 -47.61 42.76 20.79
C CYS A 23 -46.95 42.33 19.47
N SER A 24 -45.70 42.78 19.25
CA SER A 24 -44.88 42.32 18.14
C SER A 24 -44.54 40.83 18.32
N LYS A 25 -45.32 39.94 17.68
CA LYS A 25 -44.93 38.54 17.50
C LYS A 25 -43.59 38.50 16.78
N LYS A 26 -42.50 38.18 17.49
CA LYS A 26 -41.29 37.68 16.84
C LYS A 26 -41.65 36.36 16.17
N THR A 27 -41.84 36.40 14.85
CA THR A 27 -41.69 35.21 14.01
C THR A 27 -40.23 34.78 14.11
N THR A 28 -39.96 33.80 14.97
CA THR A 28 -38.71 33.05 14.93
C THR A 28 -38.63 32.39 13.56
N GLU A 29 -37.66 32.83 12.75
CA GLU A 29 -37.31 32.19 11.49
C GLU A 29 -37.01 30.70 11.76
N PRO A 30 -37.51 29.76 10.94
CA PRO A 30 -37.34 28.34 11.20
C PRO A 30 -35.85 27.97 11.12
N GLU A 31 -35.28 27.51 12.23
CA GLU A 31 -33.87 27.15 12.32
C GLU A 31 -33.55 25.96 11.38
N ILE A 32 -32.88 26.26 10.27
CA ILE A 32 -32.47 25.25 9.28
C ILE A 32 -31.36 24.41 9.91
N GLN A 33 -31.68 23.17 10.25
CA GLN A 33 -30.75 22.24 10.89
C GLN A 33 -29.51 21.98 10.02
N THR A 34 -28.36 21.88 10.68
CA THR A 34 -27.06 21.64 10.02
C THR A 34 -26.72 20.16 10.02
N VAL A 35 -26.23 19.65 8.89
CA VAL A 35 -25.76 18.27 8.75
C VAL A 35 -24.50 18.05 9.58
N ALA A 36 -24.42 16.91 10.28
CA ALA A 36 -23.29 16.58 11.14
C ALA A 36 -22.01 16.37 10.31
N THR A 37 -20.91 16.99 10.76
CA THR A 37 -19.56 16.84 10.19
C THR A 37 -19.19 15.37 10.01
N PRO A 38 -18.69 14.96 8.83
CA PRO A 38 -18.25 13.59 8.62
C PRO A 38 -17.11 13.18 9.56
N THR A 39 -17.04 11.88 9.88
CA THR A 39 -15.95 11.25 10.61
C THR A 39 -15.31 10.17 9.77
N PHE A 40 -14.00 9.98 9.92
CA PHE A 40 -13.21 8.98 9.19
C PHE A 40 -12.85 7.81 10.12
N THR A 41 -12.78 6.60 9.60
CA THR A 41 -12.25 5.43 10.33
C THR A 41 -11.53 4.49 9.36
N PRO A 42 -10.24 4.13 9.60
CA PRO A 42 -9.38 4.53 10.72
C PRO A 42 -9.09 6.06 10.74
N PRO A 43 -8.60 6.62 11.87
CA PRO A 43 -8.34 8.05 12.00
C PRO A 43 -7.13 8.52 11.15
N ALA A 44 -6.98 9.85 11.03
CA ALA A 44 -5.77 10.46 10.48
C ALA A 44 -4.50 9.98 11.22
N GLY A 45 -3.41 9.74 10.50
CA GLY A 45 -2.20 9.17 11.07
C GLY A 45 -1.14 8.75 10.06
N THR A 46 -0.08 8.10 10.55
CA THR A 46 0.99 7.51 9.75
C THR A 46 0.84 6.00 9.74
N TYR A 47 0.93 5.40 8.56
CA TYR A 47 0.64 3.98 8.33
C TYR A 47 1.71 3.32 7.46
N THR A 48 2.05 2.07 7.77
CA THR A 48 3.01 1.24 7.01
C THR A 48 2.33 0.25 6.07
N SER A 49 1.00 0.20 6.07
CA SER A 49 0.14 -0.60 5.19
C SER A 49 -0.98 0.27 4.60
N VAL A 50 -1.65 -0.23 3.55
CA VAL A 50 -2.81 0.45 2.95
C VAL A 50 -3.97 0.55 3.93
N GLN A 51 -4.64 1.70 3.94
CA GLN A 51 -5.83 1.93 4.75
C GLN A 51 -7.10 1.94 3.91
N TYR A 52 -8.19 1.42 4.46
CA TYR A 52 -9.51 1.39 3.82
C TYR A 52 -10.44 2.33 4.58
N VAL A 53 -10.35 3.61 4.25
CA VAL A 53 -10.96 4.68 5.04
C VAL A 53 -12.46 4.72 4.76
N THR A 54 -13.22 4.33 5.77
CA THR A 54 -14.66 4.55 5.84
C THR A 54 -14.98 5.99 6.24
N ILE A 55 -16.07 6.53 5.73
CA ILE A 55 -16.61 7.84 6.13
C ILE A 55 -18.05 7.65 6.62
N SER A 56 -18.40 8.28 7.74
CA SER A 56 -19.77 8.29 8.27
C SER A 56 -20.20 9.70 8.70
N SER A 57 -21.51 9.92 8.85
CA SER A 57 -22.08 11.13 9.45
C SER A 57 -23.26 10.72 10.35
N ALA A 58 -23.44 11.39 11.48
CA ALA A 58 -24.55 11.13 12.39
C ALA A 58 -25.92 11.56 11.83
N THR A 59 -25.96 12.37 10.77
CA THR A 59 -27.22 12.77 10.12
C THR A 59 -27.70 11.68 9.16
N SER A 60 -28.63 10.84 9.62
CA SER A 60 -29.29 9.83 8.79
C SER A 60 -29.90 10.46 7.51
N GLY A 61 -29.63 9.84 6.36
CA GLY A 61 -30.09 10.32 5.06
C GLY A 61 -29.31 11.52 4.49
N ALA A 62 -28.11 11.81 4.99
CA ALA A 62 -27.19 12.78 4.36
C ALA A 62 -26.28 12.11 3.31
N THR A 63 -26.08 12.79 2.19
CA THR A 63 -25.15 12.40 1.12
C THR A 63 -23.75 12.91 1.44
N ILE A 64 -22.78 12.00 1.60
CA ILE A 64 -21.38 12.35 1.84
C ILE A 64 -20.64 12.51 0.51
N ARG A 65 -19.95 13.64 0.36
CA ARG A 65 -19.06 13.98 -0.78
C ARG A 65 -17.63 14.07 -0.28
N TYR A 66 -16.65 13.65 -1.09
CA TYR A 66 -15.25 13.64 -0.67
C TYR A 66 -14.26 14.02 -1.77
N THR A 67 -13.03 14.31 -1.35
CA THR A 67 -11.84 14.57 -2.19
C THR A 67 -10.61 13.90 -1.54
N THR A 68 -9.59 13.56 -2.33
CA THR A 68 -8.34 12.91 -1.88
C THR A 68 -7.11 13.82 -1.95
N ASN A 69 -7.20 14.90 -2.74
CA ASN A 69 -6.14 15.88 -3.01
C ASN A 69 -6.23 17.13 -2.09
N GLY A 70 -7.01 17.08 -1.02
CA GLY A 70 -7.16 18.18 -0.07
C GLY A 70 -7.95 19.40 -0.55
N THR A 71 -8.61 19.39 -1.72
CA THR A 71 -9.58 20.44 -2.10
C THR A 71 -10.88 20.31 -1.32
N GLU A 72 -11.70 21.36 -1.23
CA GLU A 72 -12.99 21.27 -0.51
C GLU A 72 -14.05 20.51 -1.32
N PRO A 73 -14.75 19.51 -0.74
CA PRO A 73 -15.81 18.78 -1.44
C PRO A 73 -17.08 19.62 -1.67
N THR A 74 -17.54 19.60 -2.91
CA THR A 74 -18.80 20.19 -3.40
C THR A 74 -19.89 19.13 -3.59
N GLU A 75 -21.13 19.54 -3.88
CA GLU A 75 -22.19 18.61 -4.30
C GLU A 75 -21.89 17.90 -5.63
N SER A 76 -20.99 18.45 -6.46
CA SER A 76 -20.50 17.83 -7.70
C SER A 76 -19.29 16.90 -7.50
N SER A 77 -18.70 16.85 -6.31
CA SER A 77 -17.56 15.97 -6.01
C SER A 77 -18.00 14.49 -5.93
N PRO A 78 -17.06 13.52 -5.99
CA PRO A 78 -17.38 12.09 -5.81
C PRO A 78 -18.22 11.83 -4.55
N GLN A 79 -19.29 11.04 -4.71
CA GLN A 79 -20.10 10.57 -3.59
C GLN A 79 -19.42 9.38 -2.92
N TYR A 80 -19.26 9.44 -1.60
CA TYR A 80 -18.79 8.30 -0.83
C TYR A 80 -19.88 7.20 -0.82
N THR A 81 -19.49 5.99 -1.24
CA THR A 81 -20.37 4.81 -1.35
C THR A 81 -19.68 3.52 -0.90
N THR A 82 -18.35 3.46 -1.02
CA THR A 82 -17.48 2.34 -0.61
C THR A 82 -16.23 2.90 0.09
N PRO A 83 -15.51 2.10 0.91
CA PRO A 83 -14.31 2.56 1.61
C PRO A 83 -13.24 3.08 0.64
N ILE A 84 -12.61 4.22 0.99
CA ILE A 84 -11.57 4.84 0.17
C ILE A 84 -10.25 4.10 0.40
N VAL A 85 -9.67 3.54 -0.66
CA VAL A 85 -8.34 2.95 -0.62
C VAL A 85 -7.30 4.06 -0.50
N VAL A 86 -6.45 3.99 0.52
CA VAL A 86 -5.41 4.96 0.84
C VAL A 86 -4.07 4.23 0.91
N ASN A 87 -3.40 4.18 -0.24
CA ASN A 87 -2.12 3.50 -0.49
C ASN A 87 -0.94 4.46 -0.70
N ALA A 88 -1.19 5.77 -0.78
CA ALA A 88 -0.18 6.82 -0.82
C ALA A 88 -0.56 7.92 0.18
N SER A 89 0.37 8.83 0.48
CA SER A 89 0.11 9.95 1.38
C SER A 89 -0.91 10.93 0.77
N VAL A 90 -2.03 11.16 1.46
CA VAL A 90 -3.18 11.94 0.97
C VAL A 90 -3.78 12.79 2.09
N THR A 91 -4.53 13.84 1.72
CA THR A 91 -5.43 14.53 2.65
C THR A 91 -6.85 14.35 2.16
N LEU A 92 -7.57 13.45 2.82
CA LEU A 92 -8.99 13.26 2.59
C LEU A 92 -9.75 14.45 3.17
N LYS A 93 -10.66 15.03 2.40
CA LYS A 93 -11.70 15.92 2.92
C LYS A 93 -13.07 15.37 2.60
N ALA A 94 -14.02 15.61 3.50
CA ALA A 94 -15.39 15.15 3.38
C ALA A 94 -16.39 16.22 3.83
N LYS A 95 -17.51 16.33 3.12
CA LYS A 95 -18.61 17.25 3.43
C LYS A 95 -19.94 16.54 3.18
N ALA A 96 -20.89 16.69 4.09
CA ALA A 96 -22.18 16.02 4.03
C ALA A 96 -23.32 17.00 3.73
N PHE A 97 -24.23 16.59 2.87
CA PHE A 97 -25.30 17.41 2.31
C PHE A 97 -26.65 16.72 2.50
N ARG A 98 -27.71 17.48 2.75
CA ARG A 98 -29.08 16.96 2.86
C ARG A 98 -30.06 18.04 2.40
N ASN A 99 -31.06 17.66 1.61
CA ASN A 99 -32.02 18.62 1.07
C ASN A 99 -32.80 19.33 2.19
N GLY A 100 -32.93 20.66 2.11
CA GLY A 100 -33.58 21.49 3.12
C GLY A 100 -32.80 21.66 4.44
N TRP A 101 -31.50 21.31 4.46
CA TRP A 101 -30.61 21.43 5.63
C TRP A 101 -29.37 22.24 5.26
N ASN A 102 -28.73 22.87 6.25
CA ASN A 102 -27.42 23.51 6.05
C ASN A 102 -26.35 22.42 5.86
N PRO A 103 -25.48 22.51 4.82
CA PRO A 103 -24.38 21.56 4.63
C PRO A 103 -23.45 21.50 5.84
N SER A 104 -22.79 20.35 6.03
CA SER A 104 -21.89 20.18 7.17
C SER A 104 -20.66 21.09 7.06
N PRO A 105 -20.00 21.37 8.21
CA PRO A 105 -18.58 21.72 8.21
C PRO A 105 -17.75 20.67 7.45
N VAL A 106 -16.59 21.09 6.93
CA VAL A 106 -15.66 20.21 6.21
C VAL A 106 -14.85 19.39 7.22
N ALA A 107 -14.95 18.08 7.13
CA ALA A 107 -14.02 17.17 7.79
C ALA A 107 -12.73 17.07 6.98
N SER A 108 -11.57 17.00 7.64
CA SER A 108 -10.26 16.86 7.00
C SER A 108 -9.39 15.87 7.78
N ALA A 109 -8.75 14.93 7.08
CA ALA A 109 -7.88 13.92 7.67
C ALA A 109 -6.69 13.63 6.75
N SER A 110 -5.48 13.77 7.29
CA SER A 110 -4.24 13.47 6.56
C SER A 110 -3.75 12.06 6.92
N TYR A 111 -3.40 11.30 5.89
CA TYR A 111 -2.87 9.95 5.99
C TYR A 111 -1.49 9.95 5.36
N ASN A 112 -0.47 9.57 6.13
CA ASN A 112 0.90 9.45 5.64
C ASN A 112 1.21 7.96 5.47
N VAL A 113 1.18 7.46 4.23
CA VAL A 113 1.35 6.02 3.96
C VAL A 113 2.74 5.75 3.42
N SER A 114 3.51 4.92 4.13
CA SER A 114 4.87 4.52 3.78
C SER A 114 4.91 3.01 3.54
N LEU A 115 4.59 2.61 2.30
CA LEU A 115 4.59 1.20 1.87
C LEU A 115 5.98 0.67 1.52
N MET A 116 6.96 1.55 1.35
CA MET A 116 8.33 1.18 0.96
C MET A 116 9.35 1.55 2.05
N VAL A 117 10.48 0.84 2.05
CA VAL A 117 11.71 1.19 2.77
C VAL A 117 12.87 1.30 1.78
N GLY A 118 13.81 2.21 2.05
CA GLY A 118 15.04 2.35 1.27
C GLY A 118 16.14 1.44 1.81
N ILE A 119 16.73 0.64 0.94
CA ILE A 119 17.88 -0.24 1.20
C ILE A 119 19.12 0.47 0.65
N ALA A 120 20.19 0.54 1.46
CA ALA A 120 21.42 1.24 1.10
C ALA A 120 22.29 0.52 0.06
N GLY A 121 21.92 -0.69 -0.34
CA GLY A 121 22.78 -1.57 -1.13
C GLY A 121 24.05 -1.97 -0.39
N GLY A 122 25.05 -2.40 -1.15
CA GLY A 122 26.37 -2.83 -0.68
C GLY A 122 26.73 -4.26 -1.09
N PRO A 123 27.95 -4.70 -0.77
CA PRO A 123 28.40 -6.07 -0.97
C PRO A 123 27.85 -7.01 0.10
N TYR A 124 27.44 -8.21 -0.31
CA TYR A 124 27.05 -9.32 0.57
C TYR A 124 27.38 -10.66 -0.11
N THR A 125 27.30 -11.77 0.64
CA THR A 125 27.38 -13.13 0.10
C THR A 125 25.96 -13.65 -0.14
N MET A 126 25.67 -14.02 -1.40
CA MET A 126 24.41 -14.59 -1.85
C MET A 126 24.49 -16.14 -1.88
N GLY A 127 23.36 -16.82 -1.67
CA GLY A 127 23.25 -18.28 -1.62
C GLY A 127 23.42 -18.88 -0.22
N ASP A 128 23.34 -20.20 -0.08
CA ASP A 128 23.40 -20.84 1.25
C ASP A 128 24.83 -20.82 1.83
N ILE A 129 24.99 -20.07 2.92
CA ILE A 129 26.23 -19.88 3.69
C ILE A 129 26.35 -20.93 4.81
N ARG A 130 25.23 -21.49 5.29
CA ARG A 130 25.20 -22.41 6.44
C ARG A 130 25.42 -23.87 6.03
N GLY A 131 25.27 -24.22 4.75
CA GLY A 131 25.48 -25.59 4.24
C GLY A 131 24.35 -26.54 4.65
N VAL A 132 23.12 -26.03 4.64
CA VAL A 132 21.87 -26.73 5.01
C VAL A 132 20.82 -26.76 3.89
N GLY A 133 21.12 -26.13 2.75
CA GLY A 133 20.24 -26.01 1.60
C GLY A 133 20.42 -27.07 0.52
N TYR A 134 19.77 -26.83 -0.61
CA TYR A 134 19.86 -27.64 -1.82
C TYR A 134 21.03 -27.20 -2.70
N TYR A 135 21.51 -28.09 -3.58
CA TYR A 135 22.71 -27.82 -4.40
C TYR A 135 22.59 -26.59 -5.32
N TRP A 136 21.36 -26.18 -5.68
CA TRP A 136 21.10 -25.01 -6.53
C TRP A 136 21.13 -23.67 -5.78
N GLU A 137 21.30 -23.70 -4.44
CA GLU A 137 21.59 -22.54 -3.59
C GLU A 137 23.11 -22.29 -3.44
N HIS A 138 23.94 -23.11 -4.10
CA HIS A 138 25.40 -23.04 -4.08
C HIS A 138 25.95 -22.73 -5.50
N PRO A 139 27.18 -22.22 -5.62
CA PRO A 139 28.07 -21.77 -4.54
C PRO A 139 27.57 -20.47 -3.88
N SER A 140 27.90 -20.31 -2.60
CA SER A 140 27.76 -19.03 -1.91
C SER A 140 28.78 -18.03 -2.51
N HIS A 141 28.32 -16.93 -3.11
CA HIS A 141 29.15 -16.06 -3.96
C HIS A 141 29.00 -14.57 -3.62
N PRO A 142 30.01 -13.72 -3.86
CA PRO A 142 29.96 -12.30 -3.54
C PRO A 142 29.15 -11.50 -4.57
N VAL A 143 28.24 -10.67 -4.10
CA VAL A 143 27.36 -9.81 -4.90
C VAL A 143 27.30 -8.39 -4.32
N THR A 144 27.48 -7.37 -5.16
CA THR A 144 27.22 -5.96 -4.86
C THR A 144 25.85 -5.56 -5.42
N VAL A 145 24.99 -4.97 -4.60
CA VAL A 145 23.70 -4.41 -5.05
C VAL A 145 23.70 -2.90 -4.83
N ASN A 146 23.13 -2.14 -5.76
CA ASN A 146 22.94 -0.68 -5.61
C ASN A 146 21.88 -0.34 -4.55
N SER A 147 21.69 0.94 -4.24
CA SER A 147 20.58 1.40 -3.40
C SER A 147 19.23 1.28 -4.13
N PHE A 148 18.20 0.76 -3.45
CA PHE A 148 16.84 0.62 -4.00
C PHE A 148 15.77 0.81 -2.92
N TYR A 149 14.53 1.10 -3.32
CA TYR A 149 13.36 1.04 -2.46
C TYR A 149 12.64 -0.29 -2.68
N ILE A 150 12.23 -0.98 -1.61
CA ILE A 150 11.45 -2.23 -1.66
C ILE A 150 10.17 -2.11 -0.83
N SER A 151 9.12 -2.81 -1.27
CA SER A 151 7.84 -2.87 -0.56
C SER A 151 7.97 -3.63 0.75
N LYS A 152 7.39 -3.08 1.83
CA LYS A 152 7.48 -3.64 3.19
C LYS A 152 6.82 -5.01 3.33
N SER A 153 5.86 -5.30 2.47
CA SER A 153 5.22 -6.61 2.31
C SER A 153 5.11 -6.97 0.83
N LEU A 154 4.64 -8.21 0.59
CA LEU A 154 3.88 -8.59 -0.60
C LEU A 154 2.88 -7.51 -1.03
N VAL A 155 2.65 -7.39 -2.35
CA VAL A 155 1.55 -6.60 -2.90
C VAL A 155 0.23 -7.23 -2.45
N THR A 156 -0.65 -6.41 -1.88
CA THR A 156 -1.94 -6.87 -1.36
C THR A 156 -3.03 -6.96 -2.44
N GLN A 157 -4.05 -7.78 -2.19
CA GLN A 157 -5.21 -7.92 -3.07
C GLN A 157 -5.90 -6.58 -3.33
N GLY A 158 -5.97 -5.70 -2.33
CA GLY A 158 -6.58 -4.37 -2.48
C GLY A 158 -5.70 -3.37 -3.24
N GLU A 159 -4.37 -3.43 -3.11
CA GLU A 159 -3.46 -2.65 -3.97
C GLU A 159 -3.55 -3.12 -5.42
N TYR A 160 -3.53 -4.44 -5.64
CA TYR A 160 -3.63 -5.02 -6.96
C TYR A 160 -4.95 -4.64 -7.62
N GLN A 161 -6.07 -4.73 -6.90
CA GLN A 161 -7.38 -4.30 -7.39
C GLN A 161 -7.44 -2.79 -7.69
N ALA A 162 -6.79 -1.94 -6.89
CA ALA A 162 -6.76 -0.50 -7.13
C ALA A 162 -5.95 -0.09 -8.38
N ILE A 163 -4.92 -0.86 -8.75
CA ILE A 163 -4.05 -0.59 -9.91
C ILE A 163 -4.52 -1.33 -11.19
N MET A 164 -4.99 -2.57 -11.06
CA MET A 164 -5.36 -3.45 -12.18
C MET A 164 -6.86 -3.50 -12.46
N GLY A 165 -7.70 -2.96 -11.57
CA GLY A 165 -9.16 -3.00 -11.66
C GLY A 165 -9.81 -4.35 -11.31
N ILE A 166 -9.02 -5.38 -11.00
CA ILE A 166 -9.46 -6.75 -10.76
C ILE A 166 -8.78 -7.36 -9.52
N ASN A 167 -9.44 -8.30 -8.84
CA ASN A 167 -8.81 -9.17 -7.84
C ASN A 167 -8.91 -10.64 -8.30
N PRO A 168 -7.80 -11.33 -8.61
CA PRO A 168 -7.79 -12.73 -9.05
C PRO A 168 -7.75 -13.75 -7.90
N ALA A 169 -7.58 -13.29 -6.66
CA ALA A 169 -7.51 -14.16 -5.49
C ALA A 169 -8.88 -14.73 -5.11
N SER A 170 -8.94 -16.04 -4.84
CA SER A 170 -10.15 -16.72 -4.35
C SER A 170 -9.82 -17.98 -3.54
N GLY A 171 -10.65 -18.29 -2.54
CA GLY A 171 -10.48 -19.46 -1.67
C GLY A 171 -9.47 -19.26 -0.55
N TYR A 172 -8.18 -19.36 -0.85
CA TYR A 172 -7.08 -19.52 0.11
C TYR A 172 -6.64 -18.20 0.77
N GLY A 173 -7.57 -17.56 1.48
CA GLY A 173 -7.41 -16.24 2.07
C GLY A 173 -7.84 -15.14 1.09
N VAL A 174 -8.89 -14.40 1.43
CA VAL A 174 -9.48 -13.37 0.57
C VAL A 174 -9.80 -12.15 1.42
N GLY A 175 -9.37 -10.98 0.96
CA GLY A 175 -9.61 -9.71 1.64
C GLY A 175 -8.49 -8.71 1.33
N ALA A 176 -8.78 -7.42 1.46
CA ALA A 176 -7.93 -6.38 0.89
C ALA A 176 -6.49 -6.33 1.45
N ASN A 177 -6.26 -6.85 2.67
CA ASN A 177 -4.94 -6.93 3.32
C ASN A 177 -4.22 -8.30 3.14
N TYR A 178 -4.82 -9.28 2.48
CA TYR A 178 -4.13 -10.51 2.10
C TYR A 178 -3.21 -10.24 0.89
N PRO A 179 -2.12 -10.98 0.73
CA PRO A 179 -1.28 -10.86 -0.47
C PRO A 179 -2.07 -11.30 -1.72
N VAL A 180 -1.75 -10.70 -2.87
CA VAL A 180 -2.35 -11.12 -4.14
C VAL A 180 -1.66 -12.38 -4.66
N TYR A 181 -2.47 -13.37 -5.02
CA TYR A 181 -2.06 -14.62 -5.65
C TYR A 181 -2.92 -14.88 -6.89
N ASN A 182 -2.68 -15.99 -7.60
CA ASN A 182 -3.16 -16.23 -8.96
C ASN A 182 -2.70 -15.13 -9.95
N VAL A 183 -1.47 -14.63 -9.78
CA VAL A 183 -0.86 -13.60 -10.63
C VAL A 183 0.43 -14.11 -11.26
N SER A 184 0.53 -13.96 -12.57
CA SER A 184 1.70 -14.39 -13.34
C SER A 184 2.83 -13.37 -13.31
N TRP A 185 4.03 -13.78 -13.70
CA TRP A 185 5.18 -12.88 -13.85
C TRP A 185 4.83 -11.72 -14.80
N TYR A 186 4.19 -12.02 -15.93
CA TYR A 186 3.61 -11.03 -16.84
C TYR A 186 2.61 -10.06 -16.15
N SER A 187 1.78 -10.57 -15.23
CA SER A 187 0.82 -9.74 -14.47
C SER A 187 1.54 -8.73 -13.57
N ALA A 188 2.65 -9.13 -12.94
CA ALA A 188 3.46 -8.25 -12.10
C ALA A 188 4.16 -7.14 -12.90
N LEU A 189 4.60 -7.40 -14.15
CA LEU A 189 5.10 -6.35 -15.04
C LEU A 189 4.04 -5.27 -15.31
N LYS A 190 2.81 -5.71 -15.64
CA LYS A 190 1.69 -4.81 -15.97
C LYS A 190 1.26 -3.98 -14.75
N TYR A 191 1.18 -4.60 -13.57
CA TYR A 191 0.97 -3.88 -12.32
C TYR A 191 2.08 -2.84 -12.07
N SER A 192 3.35 -3.22 -12.25
CA SER A 192 4.50 -2.34 -11.96
C SER A 192 4.50 -1.08 -12.82
N ASN A 193 4.25 -1.21 -14.12
CA ASN A 193 4.16 -0.05 -15.00
C ASN A 193 2.89 0.80 -14.75
N LEU A 194 1.72 0.18 -14.52
CA LEU A 194 0.49 0.92 -14.19
C LEU A 194 0.64 1.71 -12.87
N ARG A 195 1.23 1.10 -11.83
CA ARG A 195 1.54 1.77 -10.56
C ARG A 195 2.54 2.92 -10.75
N SER A 196 3.55 2.72 -11.60
CA SER A 196 4.50 3.78 -11.95
C SER A 196 3.79 4.99 -12.57
N MET A 197 2.92 4.76 -13.56
CA MET A 197 2.14 5.83 -14.19
C MET A 197 1.18 6.52 -13.22
N ALA A 198 0.51 5.76 -12.33
CA ALA A 198 -0.39 6.30 -11.32
C ALA A 198 0.31 7.17 -10.26
N GLU A 199 1.58 6.87 -9.95
CA GLU A 199 2.42 7.64 -9.02
C GLU A 199 3.31 8.69 -9.73
N GLY A 200 3.17 8.88 -11.05
CA GLY A 200 3.92 9.88 -11.84
C GLY A 200 5.39 9.53 -12.11
N LEU A 201 5.77 8.25 -11.94
CA LEU A 201 7.11 7.72 -12.16
C LEU A 201 7.30 7.24 -13.60
N THR A 202 8.55 7.26 -14.09
CA THR A 202 8.90 6.70 -15.40
C THR A 202 8.79 5.17 -15.35
N PRO A 203 7.96 4.51 -16.18
CA PRO A 203 7.79 3.06 -16.14
C PRO A 203 9.06 2.32 -16.59
N VAL A 204 9.31 1.14 -16.01
CA VAL A 204 10.54 0.36 -16.25
C VAL A 204 10.44 -0.50 -17.51
N TYR A 205 9.31 -1.18 -17.71
CA TYR A 205 9.19 -2.21 -18.75
C TYR A 205 8.65 -1.65 -20.07
N SER A 206 9.04 -2.26 -21.20
CA SER A 206 8.48 -2.01 -22.52
C SER A 206 8.16 -3.32 -23.21
N ILE A 207 6.90 -3.48 -23.64
CA ILE A 207 6.37 -4.66 -24.32
C ILE A 207 5.78 -4.21 -25.64
N ALA A 208 6.09 -4.94 -26.72
CA ALA A 208 5.78 -4.54 -28.11
C ALA A 208 6.24 -3.10 -28.48
N GLY A 209 7.24 -2.56 -27.78
CA GLY A 209 7.77 -1.21 -28.00
C GLY A 209 7.08 -0.09 -27.21
N SER A 210 6.00 -0.35 -26.48
CA SER A 210 5.36 0.65 -25.61
C SER A 210 5.66 0.40 -24.13
N THR A 211 5.84 1.47 -23.36
CA THR A 211 5.91 1.43 -21.89
C THR A 211 4.53 1.56 -21.21
N ASN A 212 3.49 1.90 -21.96
CA ASN A 212 2.12 2.08 -21.47
C ASN A 212 1.34 0.74 -21.51
N PRO A 213 0.93 0.16 -20.36
CA PRO A 213 0.32 -1.17 -20.36
C PRO A 213 -1.11 -1.24 -20.92
N ALA A 214 -1.73 -0.12 -21.32
CA ALA A 214 -2.94 -0.15 -22.14
C ALA A 214 -2.65 -0.75 -23.53
N ASP A 215 -1.45 -0.53 -24.08
CA ASP A 215 -1.08 -0.93 -25.44
C ASP A 215 -0.68 -2.41 -25.53
N TRP A 216 -0.39 -3.06 -24.39
CA TRP A 216 0.06 -4.45 -24.32
C TRP A 216 -1.07 -5.50 -24.45
N GLY A 217 -2.33 -5.05 -24.43
CA GLY A 217 -3.49 -5.95 -24.46
C GLY A 217 -3.71 -6.73 -23.17
N VAL A 218 -4.25 -7.95 -23.30
CA VAL A 218 -4.55 -8.87 -22.19
C VAL A 218 -3.28 -9.63 -21.79
N VAL A 219 -3.12 -9.88 -20.48
CA VAL A 219 -1.99 -10.67 -19.96
C VAL A 219 -2.12 -12.13 -20.45
N PRO A 220 -1.05 -12.74 -21.01
CA PRO A 220 -1.10 -14.14 -21.45
C PRO A 220 -1.24 -15.15 -20.31
N TYR A 221 -1.97 -16.23 -20.59
CA TYR A 221 -2.11 -17.44 -19.74
C TYR A 221 -1.30 -18.63 -20.28
N ALA A 222 -0.40 -18.37 -21.24
CA ALA A 222 0.48 -19.33 -21.89
C ALA A 222 1.75 -18.58 -22.36
N GLU A 223 2.75 -19.33 -22.85
CA GLU A 223 3.99 -18.81 -23.44
C GLU A 223 3.72 -17.71 -24.48
N ASN A 224 4.49 -16.61 -24.43
CA ASN A 224 4.24 -15.48 -25.31
C ASN A 224 5.53 -14.70 -25.62
N ALA A 225 6.15 -15.01 -26.77
CA ALA A 225 7.38 -14.39 -27.23
C ALA A 225 7.38 -12.84 -27.22
N THR A 226 6.22 -12.17 -27.36
CA THR A 226 6.13 -10.71 -27.28
C THR A 226 6.27 -10.18 -25.84
N TRP A 227 5.78 -10.92 -24.85
CA TRP A 227 5.92 -10.60 -23.43
C TRP A 227 7.24 -11.13 -22.83
N ASP A 228 7.76 -12.25 -23.34
CA ASP A 228 9.08 -12.77 -22.96
C ASP A 228 10.22 -11.86 -23.48
N ALA A 229 10.04 -11.22 -24.65
CA ALA A 229 10.94 -10.20 -25.21
C ALA A 229 10.75 -8.79 -24.59
N VAL A 230 10.33 -8.70 -23.33
CA VAL A 230 10.20 -7.43 -22.60
C VAL A 230 11.56 -6.74 -22.42
N ILE A 231 11.61 -5.45 -22.71
CA ILE A 231 12.79 -4.61 -22.51
C ILE A 231 12.67 -3.85 -21.18
N SER A 232 13.70 -3.89 -20.34
CA SER A 232 13.75 -3.25 -19.03
C SER A 232 14.69 -2.03 -19.00
N ASN A 233 14.16 -0.83 -18.75
CA ASN A 233 14.96 0.37 -18.51
C ASN A 233 15.39 0.46 -17.04
N TRP A 234 16.58 -0.05 -16.73
CA TRP A 234 17.15 -0.04 -15.36
C TRP A 234 17.42 1.36 -14.79
N ASN A 235 17.47 2.39 -15.64
CA ASN A 235 17.65 3.79 -15.23
C ASN A 235 16.31 4.51 -14.92
N ALA A 236 15.17 3.84 -15.08
CA ALA A 236 13.87 4.40 -14.73
C ALA A 236 13.65 4.37 -13.19
N ASN A 237 12.89 5.35 -12.68
CA ASN A 237 12.59 5.48 -11.25
C ASN A 237 11.25 4.84 -10.83
N GLY A 238 10.55 4.19 -11.77
CA GLY A 238 9.31 3.46 -11.55
C GLY A 238 9.49 2.10 -10.89
N TYR A 239 8.36 1.48 -10.62
CA TYR A 239 8.26 0.15 -10.03
C TYR A 239 8.66 -0.95 -11.02
N ARG A 240 9.22 -2.01 -10.46
CA ARG A 240 9.59 -3.28 -11.11
C ARG A 240 9.60 -4.41 -10.10
N LEU A 241 9.76 -5.64 -10.56
CA LEU A 241 10.16 -6.75 -9.71
C LEU A 241 11.60 -6.54 -9.18
N PRO A 242 11.92 -7.05 -7.98
CA PRO A 242 13.31 -7.17 -7.52
C PRO A 242 14.10 -8.12 -8.43
N THR A 243 15.42 -7.95 -8.51
CA THR A 243 16.27 -9.09 -8.93
C THR A 243 16.36 -10.13 -7.81
N GLU A 244 16.74 -11.36 -8.13
CA GLU A 244 16.92 -12.41 -7.11
C GLU A 244 17.92 -11.97 -6.03
N ALA A 245 18.94 -11.21 -6.43
CA ALA A 245 19.97 -10.65 -5.55
C ALA A 245 19.50 -9.44 -4.72
N GLU A 246 18.64 -8.57 -5.26
CA GLU A 246 17.98 -7.52 -4.48
C GLU A 246 17.04 -8.11 -3.44
N TRP A 247 16.31 -9.17 -3.82
CA TRP A 247 15.42 -9.89 -2.94
C TRP A 247 16.16 -10.54 -1.78
N GLU A 248 17.25 -11.28 -2.04
CA GLU A 248 17.98 -11.97 -0.96
C GLU A 248 18.70 -10.98 -0.03
N LEU A 249 19.32 -9.91 -0.54
CA LEU A 249 19.90 -8.85 0.30
C LEU A 249 18.84 -8.24 1.25
N ALA A 250 17.64 -7.99 0.73
CA ALA A 250 16.52 -7.49 1.51
C ALA A 250 16.02 -8.54 2.53
N ALA A 251 15.94 -9.82 2.15
CA ALA A 251 15.51 -10.92 3.02
C ALA A 251 16.48 -11.14 4.19
N ARG A 252 17.79 -10.98 3.96
CA ARG A 252 18.83 -11.06 4.99
C ARG A 252 18.88 -9.85 5.93
N GLY A 253 18.08 -8.82 5.70
CA GLY A 253 18.10 -7.61 6.53
C GLY A 253 19.20 -6.61 6.16
N GLY A 254 19.70 -6.65 4.92
CA GLY A 254 20.65 -5.68 4.36
C GLY A 254 22.13 -6.02 4.55
N SER A 255 22.47 -7.17 5.13
CA SER A 255 23.83 -7.72 5.20
C SER A 255 23.79 -9.21 5.58
N ASN A 256 24.92 -9.91 5.61
CA ASN A 256 25.03 -11.25 6.20
C ASN A 256 25.17 -11.25 7.73
N THR A 257 24.65 -10.27 8.45
CA THR A 257 24.80 -10.18 9.91
C THR A 257 23.57 -9.58 10.60
N PRO A 258 22.85 -10.37 11.42
CA PRO A 258 23.00 -11.81 11.64
C PRO A 258 22.64 -12.62 10.38
N ASP A 259 23.41 -13.67 10.09
CA ASP A 259 23.12 -14.63 9.02
C ASP A 259 21.99 -15.59 9.43
N TYR A 260 20.75 -15.10 9.54
CA TYR A 260 19.60 -15.92 9.92
C TYR A 260 19.12 -16.83 8.77
N LEU A 261 18.57 -18.00 9.12
CA LEU A 261 17.90 -18.92 8.19
C LEU A 261 16.65 -18.28 7.58
N TYR A 262 15.85 -17.57 8.39
CA TYR A 262 14.61 -16.91 7.97
C TYR A 262 14.74 -15.40 8.13
N SER A 263 13.85 -14.65 7.48
CA SER A 263 14.00 -13.19 7.43
C SER A 263 13.79 -12.53 8.80
N GLY A 264 14.89 -12.30 9.51
CA GLY A 264 14.92 -11.68 10.85
C GLY A 264 15.05 -12.64 12.03
N SER A 265 15.05 -13.96 11.83
CA SER A 265 15.12 -14.95 12.92
C SER A 265 15.57 -16.34 12.43
N ASP A 266 16.15 -17.15 13.33
CA ASP A 266 16.28 -18.60 13.13
C ASP A 266 15.02 -19.37 13.59
N ASP A 267 14.13 -18.71 14.34
CA ASP A 267 12.79 -19.21 14.66
C ASP A 267 11.80 -18.82 13.55
N ILE A 268 11.37 -19.81 12.77
CA ILE A 268 10.39 -19.66 11.68
C ILE A 268 9.00 -19.24 12.18
N ASP A 269 8.59 -19.66 13.39
CA ASP A 269 7.26 -19.36 13.92
C ASP A 269 7.10 -17.89 14.31
N ALA A 270 8.21 -17.19 14.58
CA ALA A 270 8.21 -15.75 14.81
C ALA A 270 7.98 -14.93 13.54
N VAL A 271 8.54 -15.36 12.39
CA VAL A 271 8.66 -14.52 11.17
C VAL A 271 7.83 -14.98 9.96
N ALA A 272 7.41 -16.25 9.90
CA ALA A 272 6.79 -16.83 8.71
C ALA A 272 5.42 -17.48 8.96
N TRP A 273 4.58 -17.47 7.93
CA TRP A 273 3.43 -18.37 7.79
C TRP A 273 3.80 -19.49 6.82
N TYR A 274 3.87 -20.73 7.30
CA TYR A 274 4.34 -21.89 6.54
C TYR A 274 3.52 -23.13 6.91
N TRP A 275 3.69 -24.24 6.21
CA TRP A 275 2.89 -25.47 6.37
C TRP A 275 2.66 -25.87 7.84
N GLY A 276 3.70 -25.81 8.68
CA GLY A 276 3.65 -26.23 10.08
C GLY A 276 2.78 -25.35 11.01
N ASN A 277 2.47 -24.11 10.65
CA ASN A 277 1.69 -23.19 11.50
C ASN A 277 0.43 -22.62 10.83
N ASN A 278 0.08 -23.09 9.63
CA ASN A 278 -0.93 -22.47 8.79
C ASN A 278 -2.36 -23.05 8.97
N THR A 279 -2.97 -22.81 10.14
CA THR A 279 -4.38 -23.18 10.40
C THR A 279 -5.25 -21.94 10.66
N PRO A 280 -6.38 -21.72 9.95
CA PRO A 280 -6.84 -22.47 8.77
C PRO A 280 -5.94 -22.23 7.55
N GLN A 281 -5.91 -23.22 6.65
CA GLN A 281 -5.04 -23.28 5.48
C GLN A 281 -5.27 -22.11 4.49
N GLY A 282 -4.23 -21.75 3.74
CA GLY A 282 -4.21 -20.65 2.76
C GLY A 282 -3.33 -19.47 3.20
N THR A 283 -3.32 -18.39 2.43
CA THR A 283 -2.59 -17.15 2.75
C THR A 283 -3.04 -16.51 4.07
N LYS A 284 -2.26 -15.54 4.56
CA LYS A 284 -2.59 -14.73 5.75
C LYS A 284 -2.45 -13.23 5.45
N PRO A 285 -3.13 -12.34 6.19
CA PRO A 285 -2.95 -10.90 6.00
C PRO A 285 -1.48 -10.51 6.17
N VAL A 286 -0.98 -9.65 5.29
CA VAL A 286 0.44 -9.25 5.30
C VAL A 286 0.81 -8.54 6.61
N ALA A 287 2.08 -8.58 6.98
CA ALA A 287 2.63 -7.95 8.17
C ALA A 287 1.98 -8.41 9.50
N THR A 288 1.61 -9.69 9.59
CA THR A 288 1.06 -10.33 10.81
C THR A 288 2.05 -11.18 11.60
N LYS A 289 3.28 -11.36 11.08
CA LYS A 289 4.43 -11.96 11.77
C LYS A 289 5.48 -10.87 12.07
N ALA A 290 6.55 -11.22 12.79
CA ALA A 290 7.63 -10.26 13.06
C ALA A 290 8.40 -9.90 11.76
N PRO A 291 8.81 -8.63 11.59
CA PRO A 291 9.64 -8.22 10.46
C PRO A 291 11.13 -8.49 10.71
N ASN A 292 11.93 -8.40 9.65
CA ASN A 292 13.38 -8.34 9.74
C ASN A 292 13.89 -6.94 10.17
N SER A 293 15.22 -6.78 10.29
CA SER A 293 15.90 -5.55 10.71
C SER A 293 15.61 -4.31 9.85
N LEU A 294 15.15 -4.48 8.61
CA LEU A 294 14.77 -3.40 7.69
C LEU A 294 13.29 -3.02 7.81
N GLY A 295 12.51 -3.71 8.66
CA GLY A 295 11.07 -3.54 8.74
C GLY A 295 10.32 -4.21 7.57
N LEU A 296 10.91 -5.26 6.97
CA LEU A 296 10.27 -6.07 5.94
C LEU A 296 9.57 -7.27 6.55
N TYR A 297 8.35 -7.52 6.10
CA TYR A 297 7.47 -8.61 6.50
C TYR A 297 7.28 -9.59 5.35
N ASP A 298 6.89 -10.82 5.68
CA ASP A 298 6.53 -11.87 4.72
C ASP A 298 7.64 -12.18 3.69
N MET A 299 8.91 -11.92 4.03
CA MET A 299 10.08 -12.33 3.21
C MET A 299 10.44 -13.82 3.41
N SER A 300 9.82 -14.47 4.40
CA SER A 300 9.82 -15.92 4.59
C SER A 300 8.38 -16.37 4.81
N GLY A 301 7.92 -17.34 4.03
CA GLY A 301 6.54 -17.83 4.04
C GLY A 301 5.50 -16.82 3.51
N ASN A 302 4.25 -17.05 3.91
CA ASN A 302 3.04 -16.49 3.30
C ASN A 302 2.88 -16.93 1.83
N ILE A 303 3.55 -16.35 0.83
CA ILE A 303 3.57 -16.89 -0.55
C ILE A 303 4.89 -16.58 -1.25
N LEU A 304 5.26 -17.42 -2.24
CA LEU A 304 6.42 -17.22 -3.09
C LEU A 304 6.32 -15.93 -3.88
N GLU A 305 7.45 -15.29 -4.10
CA GLU A 305 7.53 -13.99 -4.78
C GLU A 305 8.26 -14.08 -6.12
N TRP A 306 7.61 -13.61 -7.19
CA TRP A 306 8.25 -13.37 -8.47
C TRP A 306 9.45 -12.42 -8.34
N SER A 307 10.62 -12.89 -8.76
CA SER A 307 11.78 -12.06 -9.08
C SER A 307 11.84 -11.77 -10.58
N TRP A 308 12.60 -10.76 -10.99
CA TRP A 308 12.85 -10.45 -12.40
C TRP A 308 13.54 -11.62 -13.13
N ASP A 309 14.49 -12.26 -12.47
CA ASP A 309 15.52 -13.12 -13.04
C ASP A 309 14.93 -14.35 -13.76
N TRP A 310 15.57 -14.74 -14.87
CA TRP A 310 15.43 -16.11 -15.38
C TRP A 310 16.05 -17.09 -14.37
N TYR A 311 15.39 -18.22 -14.12
CA TYR A 311 15.92 -19.24 -13.24
C TYR A 311 16.90 -20.17 -13.98
N ASP A 312 18.06 -20.35 -13.39
CA ASP A 312 19.02 -21.42 -13.67
C ASP A 312 19.66 -21.87 -12.35
N SER A 313 19.63 -23.18 -12.12
CA SER A 313 20.24 -23.84 -10.95
C SER A 313 21.75 -23.71 -10.87
N ALA A 314 22.45 -23.47 -12.00
CA ALA A 314 23.90 -23.30 -12.06
C ALA A 314 24.35 -21.83 -12.14
N TYR A 315 23.42 -20.86 -12.14
CA TYR A 315 23.77 -19.43 -12.33
C TYR A 315 24.81 -18.92 -11.33
N TYR A 316 24.77 -19.41 -10.09
CA TYR A 316 25.68 -18.98 -9.01
C TYR A 316 27.16 -19.32 -9.30
N ASP A 317 27.47 -20.33 -10.13
CA ASP A 317 28.83 -20.62 -10.59
C ASP A 317 29.42 -19.52 -11.50
N THR A 318 28.54 -18.72 -12.14
CA THR A 318 28.91 -17.73 -13.16
C THR A 318 28.34 -16.32 -12.90
N SER A 319 27.70 -16.13 -11.74
CA SER A 319 27.00 -14.90 -11.36
C SER A 319 27.95 -13.70 -11.30
N PRO A 320 27.68 -12.59 -12.02
CA PRO A 320 28.51 -11.41 -11.97
C PRO A 320 28.31 -10.67 -10.64
N THR A 321 29.41 -10.24 -10.00
CA THR A 321 29.35 -9.56 -8.69
C THR A 321 28.46 -8.31 -8.70
N ASP A 322 28.57 -7.44 -9.71
CA ASP A 322 27.91 -6.12 -9.64
C ASP A 322 26.51 -6.12 -10.26
N ASN A 323 25.49 -6.08 -9.39
CA ASN A 323 24.06 -6.02 -9.71
C ASN A 323 23.59 -7.12 -10.70
N PRO A 324 23.72 -8.42 -10.36
CA PRO A 324 23.21 -9.53 -11.17
C PRO A 324 21.68 -9.48 -11.35
N LYS A 325 21.21 -10.09 -12.45
CA LYS A 325 19.83 -10.01 -12.97
C LYS A 325 19.34 -11.35 -13.54
N GLY A 326 20.01 -12.44 -13.19
CA GLY A 326 19.86 -13.77 -13.79
C GLY A 326 20.64 -13.92 -15.11
N PRO A 327 20.53 -15.09 -15.76
CA PRO A 327 20.96 -15.29 -17.15
C PRO A 327 20.17 -14.38 -18.10
N ASP A 328 20.70 -14.12 -19.31
CA ASP A 328 20.00 -13.34 -20.35
C ASP A 328 18.74 -14.04 -20.90
N SER A 329 18.68 -15.37 -20.80
CA SER A 329 17.56 -16.19 -21.29
C SER A 329 17.34 -17.42 -20.40
N GLY A 330 16.12 -17.93 -20.34
CA GLY A 330 15.75 -19.11 -19.56
C GLY A 330 14.37 -19.64 -19.93
N THR A 331 13.91 -20.64 -19.20
CA THR A 331 12.61 -21.31 -19.45
C THR A 331 11.61 -21.20 -18.31
N HIS A 332 12.02 -20.63 -17.17
CA HIS A 332 11.22 -20.39 -15.96
C HIS A 332 11.76 -19.12 -15.28
N ARG A 333 10.93 -18.36 -14.56
CA ARG A 333 11.37 -17.19 -13.78
C ARG A 333 11.59 -17.58 -12.32
N SER A 334 12.53 -16.90 -11.66
CA SER A 334 12.92 -17.19 -10.28
C SER A 334 11.84 -16.77 -9.27
N LEU A 335 11.59 -17.64 -8.29
CA LEU A 335 10.67 -17.47 -7.17
C LEU A 335 11.45 -17.57 -5.84
N ARG A 336 11.01 -16.80 -4.84
CA ARG A 336 11.71 -16.69 -3.55
C ARG A 336 10.76 -16.66 -2.34
N GLY A 337 11.24 -17.17 -1.20
CA GLY A 337 10.63 -16.98 0.13
C GLY A 337 9.88 -18.16 0.75
N GLY A 338 9.59 -19.23 -0.01
CA GLY A 338 8.64 -20.27 0.41
C GLY A 338 7.20 -19.75 0.51
N GLY A 339 6.32 -20.47 1.19
CA GLY A 339 4.89 -20.14 1.23
C GLY A 339 4.09 -20.86 2.32
N TRP A 340 2.79 -20.55 2.40
CA TRP A 340 1.85 -21.06 3.41
C TRP A 340 1.60 -22.58 3.33
N ASP A 341 1.97 -23.17 2.20
CA ASP A 341 1.92 -24.58 1.81
C ASP A 341 3.30 -25.27 1.80
N TYR A 342 4.39 -24.54 2.06
CA TYR A 342 5.76 -25.06 2.03
C TYR A 342 6.29 -25.45 3.41
N ASP A 343 7.22 -26.42 3.43
CA ASP A 343 7.92 -26.82 4.63
C ASP A 343 8.96 -25.78 5.07
N ALA A 344 9.41 -25.89 6.32
CA ALA A 344 10.33 -24.91 6.90
C ALA A 344 11.65 -24.77 6.11
N ILE A 345 12.14 -25.85 5.50
CA ILE A 345 13.38 -25.83 4.72
C ILE A 345 13.29 -24.95 3.46
N ASP A 346 12.10 -24.74 2.89
CA ASP A 346 11.93 -23.99 1.64
C ASP A 346 11.66 -22.50 1.89
N CYS A 347 11.31 -22.12 3.12
CA CYS A 347 11.09 -20.73 3.55
C CYS A 347 12.38 -19.95 3.89
N ARG A 348 13.57 -20.58 3.75
CA ARG A 348 14.87 -19.96 4.08
C ARG A 348 15.21 -18.78 3.15
N VAL A 349 15.96 -17.80 3.66
CA VAL A 349 16.34 -16.59 2.91
C VAL A 349 17.18 -16.87 1.67
N SER A 350 17.88 -18.02 1.59
CA SER A 350 18.65 -18.48 0.41
C SER A 350 17.85 -19.36 -0.56
N SER A 351 16.68 -19.84 -0.15
CA SER A 351 15.89 -20.84 -0.89
C SER A 351 15.42 -20.29 -2.25
N ARG A 352 15.62 -21.09 -3.30
CA ARG A 352 15.26 -20.77 -4.69
C ARG A 352 14.21 -21.75 -5.19
N ASP A 353 13.20 -21.21 -5.86
CA ASP A 353 12.18 -21.96 -6.59
C ASP A 353 11.94 -21.31 -7.96
N PHE A 354 11.08 -21.87 -8.82
CA PHE A 354 10.81 -21.38 -10.16
C PHE A 354 9.45 -21.80 -10.72
N ALA A 355 8.89 -20.98 -11.62
CA ALA A 355 7.66 -21.32 -12.34
C ALA A 355 7.62 -20.70 -13.75
N LYS A 356 6.63 -21.07 -14.58
CA LYS A 356 6.47 -20.48 -15.92
C LYS A 356 5.99 -19.04 -15.85
N GLN A 357 6.42 -18.22 -16.82
CA GLN A 357 6.18 -16.77 -16.86
C GLN A 357 4.67 -16.39 -16.86
N TRP A 358 3.83 -17.30 -17.37
CA TRP A 358 2.38 -17.19 -17.46
C TRP A 358 1.63 -17.91 -16.33
N GLU A 359 2.35 -18.62 -15.45
CA GLU A 359 1.77 -19.49 -14.43
C GLU A 359 1.07 -18.69 -13.33
N ILE A 360 0.00 -19.26 -12.79
CA ILE A 360 -0.79 -18.66 -11.71
C ILE A 360 -1.05 -19.73 -10.66
N SER A 361 -0.74 -19.42 -9.40
CA SER A 361 -0.91 -20.33 -8.26
C SER A 361 -1.42 -19.57 -7.04
N THR A 362 -2.06 -20.32 -6.13
CA THR A 362 -2.50 -19.83 -4.81
C THR A 362 -1.36 -19.68 -3.80
N GLY A 363 -0.18 -20.22 -4.13
CA GLY A 363 1.08 -20.07 -3.40
C GLY A 363 2.06 -19.07 -4.03
N ILE A 364 1.70 -18.34 -5.09
CA ILE A 364 2.60 -17.40 -5.81
C ILE A 364 1.97 -16.00 -5.91
N GLY A 365 2.75 -14.99 -5.51
CA GLY A 365 2.49 -13.56 -5.65
C GLY A 365 3.78 -12.79 -5.97
N PHE A 366 3.87 -11.55 -5.50
CA PHE A 366 5.07 -10.71 -5.70
C PHE A 366 5.11 -9.51 -4.74
N ARG A 367 6.30 -8.92 -4.58
CA ARG A 367 6.47 -7.53 -4.13
C ARG A 367 7.21 -6.71 -5.18
N VAL A 368 7.17 -5.39 -5.06
CA VAL A 368 7.83 -4.47 -6.02
C VAL A 368 8.94 -3.65 -5.38
N VAL A 369 9.94 -3.33 -6.20
CA VAL A 369 11.03 -2.39 -5.91
C VAL A 369 11.01 -1.22 -6.89
N ARG A 370 11.76 -0.17 -6.59
CA ARG A 370 12.13 0.88 -7.55
C ARG A 370 13.52 1.43 -7.22
N SER A 371 14.26 1.87 -8.22
CA SER A 371 15.62 2.39 -8.04
C SER A 371 15.65 3.60 -7.11
N ALA A 372 16.68 3.70 -6.26
CA ALA A 372 16.97 4.97 -5.58
C ALA A 372 17.66 5.93 -6.57
N LEU A 373 17.31 7.21 -6.48
CA LEU A 373 17.92 8.32 -7.24
C LEU A 373 18.89 9.10 -6.35
#